data_AF-A0A9W7HUG0-F1
#
_entry.id   AF-A0A9W7HUG0-F1
#
_cell.length_a   1.000
_cell.length_b   1.000
_cell.length_c   1.000
_cell.angle_alpha   90.00
_cell.angle_beta   90.00
_cell.angle_gamma   90.00
#
_symmetry.space_group_name_H-M   'P 1'
#
loop_
_entity.id
_entity.type
_entity.pdbx_description
1 polymer ?
#
loop_
_entity_poly.entity_id
_entity_poly.type
_entity_poly.pdbx_seq_one_letter_code
_entity_poly.pdbx_strand_id
1 'polypeptide(L)'
;MAENENGPLFETRPVKGRFVFRLFVGSVAVGIGFICAYRLRFFPVGPGKLERWAWIGLFLSELWFSLYWFITVICRWNPVYRFPYKNRLSQRYEKETLPGVDIFVCTADPSAEPTGHGDEYGFISHGL
;
A
#
# COMPACT_ATOMS: atom_id res chain seq x y z
N MET A 1 21.20 -29.20 23.89
CA MET A 1 20.43 -28.59 22.78
C MET A 1 19.76 -27.31 23.29
N ALA A 2 20.52 -26.21 23.47
CA ALA A 2 20.01 -24.98 24.09
C ALA A 2 20.61 -23.71 23.44
N GLU A 3 20.79 -23.70 22.11
CA GLU A 3 21.51 -22.61 21.43
C GLU A 3 20.63 -21.77 20.49
N ASN A 4 19.31 -21.76 20.70
CA ASN A 4 18.41 -21.03 19.80
C ASN A 4 17.23 -20.33 20.49
N GLU A 5 17.24 -20.22 21.81
CA GLU A 5 16.19 -19.50 22.55
C GLU A 5 16.31 -17.99 22.42
N ASN A 6 17.41 -17.43 21.89
CA ASN A 6 17.67 -15.97 21.84
C ASN A 6 17.63 -15.32 20.45
N GLY A 7 17.09 -16.00 19.44
CA GLY A 7 16.95 -15.44 18.10
C GLY A 7 15.90 -14.32 18.01
N PRO A 8 16.01 -13.39 17.03
CA PRO A 8 15.02 -12.35 16.81
C PRO A 8 13.66 -12.97 16.42
N LEU A 9 12.58 -12.55 17.10
CA LEU A 9 11.21 -13.03 16.83
C LEU A 9 10.66 -12.55 15.48
N PHE A 10 11.26 -11.49 14.93
CA PHE A 10 10.91 -10.90 13.65
C PHE A 10 12.16 -10.88 12.77
N GLU A 11 12.07 -11.48 11.59
CA GLU A 11 13.11 -11.36 10.58
C GLU A 11 12.58 -10.59 9.38
N THR A 12 13.30 -9.53 9.00
CA THR A 12 13.03 -8.75 7.80
C THR A 12 13.71 -9.45 6.63
N ARG A 13 12.98 -10.33 5.95
CA ARG A 13 13.49 -10.98 4.74
C ARG A 13 13.30 -10.05 3.54
N PRO A 14 14.37 -9.67 2.81
CA PRO A 14 14.23 -8.95 1.55
C PRO A 14 13.63 -9.89 0.48
N VAL A 15 12.53 -9.46 -0.15
CA VAL A 15 11.79 -10.29 -1.12
C VAL A 15 12.59 -10.46 -2.42
N LYS A 16 12.68 -11.72 -2.87
CA LYS A 16 13.25 -12.15 -4.16
C LYS A 16 12.27 -11.85 -5.30
N GLY A 17 12.09 -10.57 -5.64
CA GLY A 17 11.18 -10.12 -6.71
C GLY A 17 11.45 -8.72 -7.24
N ARG A 18 12.44 -8.01 -6.66
CA ARG A 18 12.81 -6.63 -7.04
C ARG A 18 13.20 -6.49 -8.51
N PHE A 19 13.72 -7.54 -9.14
CA PHE A 19 14.25 -7.43 -10.50
C PHE A 19 13.16 -7.16 -11.55
N VAL A 20 12.07 -7.92 -11.53
CA VAL A 20 10.93 -7.73 -12.46
C VAL A 20 10.28 -6.37 -12.25
N PHE A 21 10.09 -5.97 -10.98
CA PHE A 21 9.59 -4.63 -10.66
C PHE A 21 10.51 -3.51 -11.17
N ARG A 22 11.83 -3.68 -11.04
CA ARG A 22 12.82 -2.70 -11.56
C ARG A 22 12.79 -2.61 -13.08
N LEU A 23 12.63 -3.72 -13.79
CA LEU A 23 12.49 -3.70 -15.26
C LEU A 23 11.22 -2.98 -15.69
N PHE A 24 10.09 -3.25 -15.04
CA PHE A 24 8.82 -2.57 -15.30
C PHE A 24 8.90 -1.06 -15.02
N VAL A 25 9.49 -0.67 -13.88
CA VAL A 25 9.74 0.74 -13.56
C VAL A 25 10.64 1.38 -14.61
N GLY A 26 11.70 0.68 -15.03
CA GLY A 26 12.60 1.14 -16.08
C GLY A 26 11.87 1.40 -17.40
N SER A 27 11.03 0.45 -17.86
CA SER A 27 10.30 0.61 -19.13
C SER A 27 9.34 1.79 -19.11
N VAL A 28 8.62 2.01 -18.00
CA VAL A 28 7.69 3.14 -17.87
C VAL A 28 8.45 4.47 -17.83
N ALA A 29 9.56 4.54 -17.09
CA ALA A 29 10.41 5.74 -17.04
C ALA A 29 10.99 6.09 -18.42
N VAL A 30 11.42 5.09 -19.20
CA VAL A 30 11.88 5.29 -20.58
C VAL A 30 10.76 5.82 -21.47
N GLY A 31 9.54 5.29 -21.35
CA GLY A 31 8.37 5.76 -22.09
C GLY A 31 8.04 7.22 -21.80
N ILE A 32 7.99 7.60 -20.51
CA ILE A 32 7.79 8.99 -20.08
C ILE A 32 8.89 9.89 -20.63
N GLY A 33 10.15 9.48 -20.52
CA GLY A 33 11.30 10.24 -21.05
C GLY A 33 11.23 10.45 -22.55
N PHE A 34 10.78 9.44 -23.31
CA PHE A 34 10.62 9.53 -24.76
C PHE A 34 9.52 10.53 -25.14
N ILE A 35 8.40 10.53 -24.42
CA ILE A 35 7.31 11.50 -24.61
C ILE A 35 7.82 12.93 -24.33
N CYS A 36 8.49 13.14 -23.20
CA CYS A 36 9.08 14.44 -22.85
C CYS A 36 10.11 14.90 -23.91
N ALA A 37 11.00 14.01 -24.36
CA ALA A 37 12.00 14.34 -25.36
C ALA A 37 11.38 14.66 -26.74
N TYR A 38 10.35 13.90 -27.14
CA TYR A 38 9.59 14.19 -28.34
C TYR A 38 8.92 15.57 -28.25
N ARG A 39 8.28 15.87 -27.11
CA ARG A 39 7.63 17.17 -26.87
C ARG A 39 8.60 18.34 -26.89
N LEU A 40 9.79 18.18 -26.28
CA LEU A 40 10.85 19.18 -26.29
C LEU A 40 11.44 19.41 -27.68
N ARG A 41 11.58 18.35 -28.49
CA ARG A 41 12.03 18.48 -29.89
C ARG A 41 10.99 19.15 -30.78
N PHE A 42 9.72 18.85 -30.58
CA PHE A 42 8.61 19.46 -31.31
C PHE A 42 8.15 20.75 -30.62
N PHE A 43 9.09 21.69 -30.47
CA PHE A 43 8.79 23.02 -29.95
C PHE A 43 7.99 23.80 -31.00
N PRO A 44 6.74 24.21 -30.74
CA PRO A 44 5.99 25.02 -31.67
C PRO A 44 6.61 26.43 -31.70
N VAL A 45 7.39 26.70 -32.76
CA VAL A 45 7.88 28.05 -33.09
C VAL A 45 6.72 28.85 -33.72
N GLY A 46 5.59 28.93 -33.02
CA GLY A 46 4.42 29.71 -33.41
C GLY A 46 4.46 31.11 -32.77
N PRO A 47 4.04 32.17 -33.47
CA PRO A 47 4.08 33.55 -32.94
C PRO A 47 3.01 33.85 -31.87
N GLY A 48 2.13 32.90 -31.54
CA GLY A 48 1.03 33.08 -30.60
C GLY A 48 1.43 32.97 -29.13
N LYS A 49 1.19 34.03 -28.34
CA LYS A 49 1.38 34.01 -26.87
C LYS A 49 0.56 32.90 -26.18
N LEU A 50 -0.70 32.71 -26.60
CA LEU A 50 -1.62 31.71 -26.03
C LEU A 50 -1.15 30.27 -26.28
N GLU A 51 -0.68 29.96 -27.48
CA GLU A 51 -0.19 28.64 -27.86
C GLU A 51 1.05 28.25 -27.03
N ARG A 52 1.92 29.22 -26.76
CA ARG A 52 3.09 29.02 -25.91
C ARG A 52 2.70 28.72 -24.45
N TRP A 53 1.72 29.42 -23.89
CA TRP A 53 1.21 29.13 -22.54
C TRP A 53 0.51 27.78 -22.47
N ALA A 54 -0.27 27.42 -23.48
CA ALA A 54 -0.91 26.10 -23.57
C ALA A 54 0.14 24.98 -23.65
N TRP A 55 1.21 25.18 -24.41
CA TRP A 55 2.31 24.22 -24.50
C TRP A 55 3.06 24.06 -23.17
N ILE A 56 3.35 25.18 -22.47
CA ILE A 56 3.98 25.16 -21.14
C ILE A 56 3.07 24.44 -20.13
N GLY A 57 1.77 24.72 -20.14
CA GLY A 57 0.80 24.06 -19.27
C GLY A 57 0.74 22.55 -19.52
N LEU A 58 0.75 22.12 -20.78
CA LEU A 58 0.78 20.71 -21.15
C LEU A 58 2.07 20.03 -20.68
N PHE A 59 3.23 20.66 -20.91
CA PHE A 59 4.52 20.16 -20.44
C PHE A 59 4.57 20.05 -18.91
N LEU A 60 3.99 21.03 -18.20
CA LEU A 60 3.91 21.00 -16.74
C LEU A 60 3.00 19.88 -16.23
N SER A 61 1.88 19.63 -16.91
CA SER A 61 0.97 18.52 -16.58
C SER A 61 1.66 17.16 -16.76
N GLU A 62 2.42 16.98 -17.85
CA GLU A 62 3.21 15.77 -18.10
C GLU A 62 4.30 15.57 -17.03
N LEU A 63 5.01 16.64 -16.65
CA LEU A 63 6.02 16.59 -15.61
C LEU A 63 5.41 16.26 -14.24
N TRP A 64 4.25 16.84 -13.92
CA TRP A 64 3.54 16.58 -12.67
C TRP A 64 3.06 15.13 -12.57
N PHE A 65 2.47 14.60 -13.64
CA PHE A 65 2.05 13.21 -13.71
C PHE A 65 3.23 12.24 -13.55
N SER A 66 4.36 12.56 -14.19
CA SER A 66 5.60 11.80 -14.08
C SER A 66 6.16 11.79 -12.66
N LEU A 67 6.13 12.95 -11.98
CA LEU A 67 6.54 13.08 -10.58
C LEU A 67 5.63 12.27 -9.65
N TYR A 68 4.31 12.36 -9.83
CA TYR A 68 3.35 11.58 -9.05
C TYR A 68 3.62 10.07 -9.18
N TRP A 69 3.85 9.60 -10.41
CA TRP A 69 4.20 8.21 -10.68
C TRP A 69 5.52 7.81 -10.01
N PHE A 70 6.54 8.66 -10.10
CA PHE A 70 7.86 8.42 -9.49
C PHE A 70 7.79 8.30 -7.97
N ILE A 71 7.06 9.20 -7.31
CA ILE A 71 6.82 9.15 -5.86
C ILE A 71 6.11 7.85 -5.48
N THR A 72 5.09 7.44 -6.24
CA THR A 72 4.34 6.19 -6.02
C THR A 72 5.26 4.97 -6.09
N VAL A 73 6.19 4.95 -7.04
CA VAL A 73 7.20 3.90 -7.18
C VAL A 73 8.19 3.90 -6.01
N ILE A 74 8.66 5.07 -5.56
CA ILE A 74 9.57 5.18 -4.40
C ILE A 74 8.89 4.64 -3.14
N CYS A 75 7.64 5.05 -2.87
CA CYS A 75 6.87 4.54 -1.74
C CYS A 75 6.70 3.01 -1.83
N ARG A 76 6.57 2.46 -3.04
CA ARG A 76 6.48 1.02 -3.27
C ARG A 76 7.83 0.30 -3.20
N TRP A 77 8.95 1.00 -3.28
CA TRP A 77 10.29 0.39 -3.35
C TRP A 77 10.81 -0.15 -2.02
N ASN A 78 10.20 0.24 -0.90
CA ASN A 78 10.52 -0.28 0.42
C ASN A 78 9.38 -1.12 1.04
N PRO A 79 8.98 -2.26 0.43
CA PRO A 79 8.06 -3.15 1.10
C PRO A 79 8.83 -3.91 2.18
N VAL A 80 8.79 -3.39 3.41
CA VAL A 80 9.33 -4.06 4.59
C VAL A 80 8.32 -5.12 5.02
N TYR A 81 8.49 -6.35 4.54
CA TYR A 81 7.71 -7.49 5.05
C TYR A 81 8.32 -7.95 6.37
N ARG A 82 7.51 -7.91 7.43
CA ARG A 82 7.86 -8.47 8.74
C ARG A 82 7.14 -9.82 8.86
N PHE A 83 7.90 -10.91 8.88
CA PHE A 83 7.33 -12.23 9.15
C PHE A 83 7.47 -12.54 10.65
N PRO A 84 6.37 -12.74 11.38
CA PRO A 84 6.41 -13.18 12.77
C PRO A 84 6.61 -14.70 12.84
N TYR A 85 7.65 -15.16 13.54
CA TYR A 85 7.88 -16.60 13.75
C TYR A 85 7.06 -17.12 14.94
N LYS A 86 5.81 -17.55 14.67
CA LYS A 86 4.91 -18.08 15.70
C LYS A 86 5.48 -19.28 16.48
N ASN A 87 6.24 -20.15 15.81
CA ASN A 87 6.84 -21.34 16.43
C ASN A 87 7.91 -21.00 17.50
N ARG A 88 8.64 -19.89 17.30
CA ARG A 88 9.61 -19.38 18.29
C ARG A 88 8.92 -18.66 19.45
N LEU A 89 7.80 -17.98 19.15
CA LEU A 89 6.95 -17.33 20.15
C LEU A 89 6.33 -18.38 21.08
N SER A 90 5.73 -19.44 20.55
CA SER A 90 5.15 -20.52 21.37
C SER A 90 6.21 -21.20 22.23
N GLN A 91 7.41 -21.46 21.70
CA GLN A 91 8.47 -22.13 22.46
C GLN A 91 9.00 -21.30 23.64
N ARG A 92 9.06 -19.96 23.53
CA ARG A 92 9.44 -19.05 24.64
C ARG A 92 8.29 -18.86 25.64
N TYR A 93 7.09 -18.61 25.14
CA TYR A 93 5.96 -18.17 25.94
C TYR A 93 4.98 -19.30 26.35
N GLU A 94 5.24 -20.56 25.99
CA GLU A 94 4.57 -21.71 26.64
C GLU A 94 5.03 -21.88 28.10
N LYS A 95 6.26 -21.48 28.43
CA LYS A 95 6.81 -21.52 29.80
C LYS A 95 6.61 -20.21 30.57
N GLU A 96 6.62 -19.08 29.87
CA GLU A 96 6.39 -17.75 30.44
C GLU A 96 5.04 -17.23 29.94
N THR A 97 4.05 -17.13 30.81
CA THR A 97 2.70 -16.60 30.52
C THR A 97 2.75 -15.41 29.57
N LEU A 98 2.02 -15.48 28.44
CA LEU A 98 1.90 -14.35 27.51
C LEU A 98 1.44 -13.09 28.28
N PRO A 99 2.02 -11.91 28.00
CA PRO A 99 1.55 -10.67 28.61
C PRO A 99 0.08 -10.45 28.27
N GLY A 100 -0.69 -9.89 29.22
CA GLY A 100 -2.10 -9.57 29.00
C GLY A 100 -2.29 -8.73 27.73
N VAL A 101 -3.13 -9.20 26.82
CA VAL A 101 -3.49 -8.49 25.59
C VAL A 101 -4.87 -7.89 25.80
N ASP A 102 -4.93 -6.58 25.91
CA ASP A 102 -6.20 -5.86 25.95
C ASP A 102 -6.76 -5.73 24.53
N ILE A 103 -7.94 -6.29 24.29
CA ILE A 103 -8.67 -6.17 23.04
C ILE A 103 -9.73 -5.08 23.22
N PHE A 104 -9.46 -3.90 22.68
CA PHE A 104 -10.44 -2.82 22.67
C PHE A 104 -11.45 -3.07 21.54
N VAL A 105 -12.70 -3.35 21.92
CA VAL A 105 -13.83 -3.40 20.99
C VAL A 105 -14.49 -2.02 20.99
N CYS A 106 -14.18 -1.22 19.97
CA CYS A 106 -14.82 0.07 19.76
C CYS A 106 -16.09 -0.12 18.92
N THR A 107 -17.17 -0.63 19.52
CA THR A 107 -18.50 -0.59 18.89
C THR A 107 -19.03 0.84 18.92
N ALA A 108 -19.22 1.44 17.74
CA ALA A 108 -19.55 2.84 17.61
C ALA A 108 -21.05 3.17 17.86
N ASP A 109 -21.95 2.19 17.82
CA ASP A 109 -23.37 2.34 18.20
C ASP A 109 -24.05 0.96 18.15
N PRO A 110 -24.64 0.43 19.25
CA PRO A 110 -25.34 -0.86 19.24
C PRO A 110 -26.65 -0.85 18.43
N SER A 111 -27.16 0.32 18.01
CA SER A 111 -28.37 0.43 17.17
C SER A 111 -28.08 0.18 15.68
N ALA A 112 -26.87 0.51 15.21
CA ALA A 112 -26.48 0.39 13.81
C ALA A 112 -25.98 -1.01 13.43
N GLU A 113 -25.48 -1.77 14.40
CA GLU A 113 -25.01 -3.14 14.24
C GLU A 113 -25.85 -4.05 15.13
N PRO A 114 -27.04 -4.52 14.68
CA PRO A 114 -27.81 -5.48 15.45
C PRO A 114 -26.96 -6.74 15.65
N THR A 115 -26.54 -6.97 16.89
CA THR A 115 -25.98 -8.24 17.32
C THR A 115 -27.06 -9.29 17.07
N GLY A 116 -26.73 -10.34 16.31
CA GLY A 116 -27.68 -11.31 15.73
C GLY A 116 -28.52 -12.10 16.73
N HIS A 117 -29.40 -11.43 17.46
CA HIS A 117 -30.33 -11.97 18.42
C HIS A 117 -31.58 -11.09 18.45
N GLY A 118 -32.50 -11.33 17.52
CA GLY A 118 -33.78 -10.62 17.51
C GLY A 118 -34.77 -10.99 16.41
N ASP A 119 -34.32 -11.54 15.28
CA ASP A 119 -35.22 -11.62 14.10
C ASP A 119 -36.16 -12.84 14.08
N GLU A 120 -36.09 -13.77 15.05
CA GLU A 120 -37.03 -14.91 15.11
C GLU A 120 -38.31 -14.65 15.91
N TYR A 121 -38.40 -13.58 16.72
CA TYR A 121 -39.60 -13.29 17.53
C TYR A 121 -40.53 -12.25 16.92
N GLY A 122 -40.10 -11.50 15.90
CA GLY A 122 -40.92 -10.49 15.22
C GLY A 122 -41.90 -11.04 14.17
N PHE A 123 -41.66 -12.26 13.68
CA PHE A 123 -42.45 -12.83 12.58
C PHE A 123 -43.66 -13.66 13.05
N ILE A 124 -43.67 -14.14 14.30
CA ILE A 124 -44.72 -15.04 14.81
C ILE A 124 -45.94 -14.27 15.36
N SER A 125 -45.80 -12.98 15.68
CA SER A 125 -46.88 -12.23 16.36
C SER A 125 -47.93 -11.58 15.44
N HIS A 126 -47.80 -11.71 14.11
CA HIS A 126 -48.71 -11.09 13.13
C HIS A 126 -49.57 -12.08 12.33
N GLY A 127 -49.62 -13.36 12.74
CA GLY A 127 -50.31 -14.43 12.02
C GLY A 127 -51.12 -15.38 12.89
N LEU A 128 -51.90 -14.86 13.84
CA LEU A 128 -52.98 -15.59 14.52
C LEU A 128 -54.07 -14.63 15.01
#